data_AF-A0A851GDU0-F1
#
_entry.id   AF-A0A851GDU0-F1
#
_cell.length_a   1.000
_cell.length_b   1.000
_cell.length_c   1.000
_cell.angle_alpha   90.00
_cell.angle_beta   90.00
_cell.angle_gamma   90.00
#
_symmetry.space_group_name_H-M   'P 1'
#
loop_
_entity.id
_entity.type
_entity.pdbx_description
1 polymer ?
#
loop_
_entity_poly.entity_id
_entity_poly.type
_entity_poly.pdbx_seq_one_letter_code
_entity_poly.pdbx_strand_id
1 'polypeptide(L)'
;MQRRNFLKLFGATSLAPASVLAANSSRHPDDILVDAVSFENKGGWLVDPQFIEQMGSPYLLAHGMGQPVDNANTTITAKSDGNYNLWVRTKNWCPGSWEAPGRFQIKINGKLQSTVFGTEAGWTWQKGAVVALKKGTHTLELVDLTGFEGRCDAIYLTKDTSIQPPNDIKQLAVWRQHQHGLSSDVDNTHDFDLVIVGGGIAGCGAALAADELGLKVALIQNRPVLGGNASKEIRVHTIGIHGKVARLLKKIDTKRWHNNSPDAIKDDAKRHASLEAAKNVTLFMDYSVTDVAKDGKSISSVTARSNTSHQRIRVKGRQFIDSSGDGIVGFKAGASFRYGRESKDEFNEGWDKFGDLWSPEKEDNRVMGTTVMWRSTKGKKASKFPATPWAKDVAKTYAEKKSEWYWEYSDNDKHQIHDAEAIRDHMFRAVYGNFSNVKKNPANAQLALEWVAFIGGKRESRRIMGDHIYTMKDVTSLTNFPDTVAMEKRDIDMHYQKSLKGFIVDFISKALFMKLKGHYYIPFRSLYSKDIPNLMMAGRCFSCSHIGLGGPRVMLTCGQMGVATGYAAALCKKHNTSPRGIAKNHIKELRQLIGFE
;
A
#
# COMPACT_ATOMS: atom_id res chain seq x y z
N MET A 1 17.97 -36.66 8.53
CA MET A 1 17.05 -37.46 7.68
C MET A 1 15.65 -36.89 7.88
N GLN A 2 14.89 -36.35 6.92
CA GLN A 2 14.90 -36.44 5.46
C GLN A 2 14.77 -35.03 4.84
N ARG A 3 15.52 -34.78 3.76
CA ARG A 3 15.43 -33.60 2.89
C ARG A 3 14.11 -33.62 2.11
N ARG A 4 13.33 -32.53 2.13
CA ARG A 4 12.26 -32.32 1.15
C ARG A 4 12.71 -31.26 0.15
N ASN A 5 12.93 -31.73 -1.07
CA ASN A 5 13.33 -30.95 -2.24
C ASN A 5 12.23 -29.97 -2.63
N PHE A 6 12.58 -28.68 -2.71
CA PHE A 6 11.86 -27.70 -3.52
C PHE A 6 12.15 -28.00 -5.00
N LEU A 7 11.21 -28.67 -5.67
CA LEU A 7 11.25 -28.82 -7.13
C LEU A 7 10.68 -27.56 -7.78
N LYS A 8 11.52 -26.93 -8.60
CA LYS A 8 11.15 -25.92 -9.61
C LYS A 8 10.11 -26.52 -10.55
N LEU A 9 8.90 -25.98 -10.57
CA LEU A 9 7.95 -26.22 -11.65
C LEU A 9 8.06 -25.06 -12.66
N PHE A 10 9.00 -25.18 -13.59
CA PHE A 10 8.89 -24.48 -14.88
C PHE A 10 7.89 -25.27 -15.73
N GLY A 11 6.60 -24.95 -15.58
CA GLY A 11 5.57 -25.42 -16.49
C GLY A 11 5.43 -24.42 -17.63
N ALA A 12 5.80 -24.82 -18.83
CA ALA A 12 5.38 -24.13 -20.05
C ALA A 12 3.84 -24.08 -20.06
N THR A 13 3.27 -22.89 -19.95
CA THR A 13 1.82 -22.69 -20.11
C THR A 13 1.48 -22.90 -21.58
N SER A 14 1.00 -24.10 -21.91
CA SER A 14 0.14 -24.28 -23.07
C SER A 14 -1.12 -23.43 -22.85
N LEU A 15 -1.42 -22.57 -23.81
CA LEU A 15 -2.69 -21.85 -23.89
C LEU A 15 -3.80 -22.90 -24.00
N ALA A 16 -4.53 -23.14 -22.90
CA ALA A 16 -5.82 -23.79 -23.00
C ALA A 16 -6.75 -22.89 -23.82
N PRO A 17 -7.50 -23.42 -24.79
CA PRO A 17 -8.40 -22.61 -25.59
C PRO A 17 -9.50 -22.01 -24.71
N ALA A 18 -9.86 -20.75 -25.00
CA ALA A 18 -10.81 -19.92 -24.26
C ALA A 18 -12.26 -20.45 -24.22
N SER A 19 -12.51 -21.71 -24.61
CA SER A 19 -13.85 -22.26 -24.87
C SER A 19 -14.50 -22.99 -23.68
N VAL A 20 -13.84 -23.11 -22.52
CA VAL A 20 -14.43 -23.80 -21.33
C VAL A 20 -14.88 -22.84 -20.22
N LEU A 21 -14.60 -21.53 -20.33
CA LEU A 21 -14.99 -20.52 -19.32
C LEU A 21 -16.33 -19.81 -19.59
N ALA A 22 -17.02 -20.15 -20.69
CA ALA A 22 -18.20 -19.42 -21.16
C ALA A 22 -19.55 -19.90 -20.58
N ALA A 23 -19.58 -20.98 -19.79
CA ALA A 23 -20.84 -21.65 -19.45
C ALA A 23 -21.70 -20.94 -18.36
N ASN A 24 -21.17 -19.95 -17.63
CA ASN A 24 -21.92 -19.24 -16.56
C ASN A 24 -21.91 -17.70 -16.71
N SER A 25 -21.60 -17.17 -17.90
CA SER A 25 -21.34 -15.74 -18.10
C SER A 25 -22.40 -15.00 -18.92
N SER A 26 -23.67 -15.43 -18.93
CA SER A 26 -24.73 -14.61 -19.54
C SER A 26 -25.15 -13.51 -18.56
N ARG A 27 -24.96 -12.24 -18.95
CA ARG A 27 -25.49 -11.08 -18.23
C ARG A 27 -27.00 -11.09 -18.46
N HIS A 28 -27.77 -11.34 -17.41
CA HIS A 28 -29.22 -11.21 -17.56
C HIS A 28 -29.53 -9.71 -17.71
N PRO A 29 -30.42 -9.29 -18.63
CA PRO A 29 -30.68 -7.87 -18.88
C PRO A 29 -31.07 -7.08 -17.63
N ASP A 30 -31.72 -7.76 -16.67
CA ASP A 30 -32.20 -7.20 -15.42
C ASP A 30 -31.16 -7.16 -14.29
N ASP A 31 -30.00 -7.82 -14.44
CA ASP A 31 -28.98 -7.87 -13.38
C ASP A 31 -28.40 -6.48 -13.09
N ILE A 32 -28.22 -6.19 -11.79
CA ILE A 32 -27.63 -4.94 -11.30
C ILE A 32 -26.41 -5.28 -10.45
N LEU A 33 -25.22 -4.95 -10.96
CA LEU A 33 -23.98 -4.99 -10.20
C LEU A 33 -23.53 -3.56 -9.87
N VAL A 34 -23.27 -3.31 -8.59
CA VAL A 34 -22.75 -2.05 -8.08
C VAL A 34 -21.46 -2.32 -7.32
N ASP A 35 -20.33 -1.80 -7.80
CA ASP A 35 -19.10 -1.77 -7.02
C ASP A 35 -19.25 -0.69 -5.94
N ALA A 36 -19.04 -1.04 -4.67
CA ALA A 36 -19.35 -0.14 -3.56
C ALA A 36 -18.55 1.18 -3.63
N VAL A 37 -17.32 1.11 -4.14
CA VAL A 37 -16.46 2.29 -4.33
C VAL A 37 -17.02 3.31 -5.32
N SER A 38 -17.94 2.91 -6.21
CA SER A 38 -18.59 3.78 -7.18
C SER A 38 -19.80 4.53 -6.61
N PHE A 39 -20.10 4.38 -5.31
CA PHE A 39 -21.18 5.12 -4.67
C PHE A 39 -20.99 6.63 -4.82
N GLU A 40 -22.05 7.32 -5.25
CA GLU A 40 -22.09 8.77 -5.46
C GLU A 40 -21.71 9.52 -4.18
N ASN A 41 -22.29 9.13 -3.04
CA ASN A 41 -21.92 9.63 -1.73
C ASN A 41 -21.36 8.48 -0.87
N LYS A 42 -20.14 8.66 -0.35
CA LYS A 42 -19.48 7.65 0.50
C LYS A 42 -19.87 7.79 1.97
N GLY A 43 -20.60 8.85 2.36
CA GLY A 43 -20.93 9.12 3.76
C GLY A 43 -19.65 9.23 4.59
N GLY A 44 -19.55 8.43 5.65
CA GLY A 44 -18.31 8.29 6.43
C GLY A 44 -17.48 7.04 6.07
N TRP A 45 -17.83 6.32 5.00
CA TRP A 45 -17.06 5.17 4.52
C TRP A 45 -15.82 5.62 3.74
N LEU A 46 -14.71 4.95 3.96
CA LEU A 46 -13.43 5.23 3.31
C LEU A 46 -13.20 4.26 2.15
N VAL A 47 -12.59 4.73 1.07
CA VAL A 47 -12.11 3.87 -0.03
C VAL A 47 -10.76 3.29 0.37
N ASP A 48 -10.67 1.96 0.40
CA ASP A 48 -9.43 1.25 0.69
C ASP A 48 -8.91 0.48 -0.54
N PRO A 49 -7.85 0.98 -1.21
CA PRO A 49 -7.23 0.31 -2.33
C PRO A 49 -6.00 -0.53 -1.93
N GLN A 50 -5.65 -0.63 -0.65
CA GLN A 50 -4.34 -1.18 -0.24
C GLN A 50 -4.15 -2.67 -0.59
N PHE A 51 -5.25 -3.42 -0.77
CA PHE A 51 -5.20 -4.88 -0.94
C PHE A 51 -5.75 -5.39 -2.27
N ILE A 52 -5.83 -4.53 -3.28
CA ILE A 52 -6.35 -4.90 -4.61
C ILE A 52 -5.67 -6.17 -5.16
N GLU A 53 -4.37 -6.36 -4.90
CA GLU A 53 -3.66 -7.57 -5.32
C GLU A 53 -4.16 -8.86 -4.64
N GLN A 54 -4.63 -8.78 -3.39
CA GLN A 54 -5.09 -9.92 -2.60
C GLN A 54 -6.58 -10.20 -2.79
N MET A 55 -7.41 -9.16 -3.03
CA MET A 55 -8.87 -9.31 -3.05
C MET A 55 -9.53 -9.02 -4.41
N GLY A 56 -8.78 -8.47 -5.36
CA GLY A 56 -9.21 -8.19 -6.73
C GLY A 56 -9.82 -6.80 -6.98
N SER A 57 -10.11 -6.03 -5.93
CA SER A 57 -10.76 -4.72 -6.03
C SER A 57 -10.50 -3.84 -4.80
N PRO A 58 -10.67 -2.51 -4.91
CA PRO A 58 -10.83 -1.66 -3.74
C PRO A 58 -12.23 -1.85 -3.14
N TYR A 59 -12.44 -1.38 -1.91
CA TYR A 59 -13.72 -1.53 -1.21
C TYR A 59 -14.00 -0.34 -0.29
N LEU A 60 -15.26 -0.22 0.15
CA LEU A 60 -15.65 0.72 1.19
C LEU A 60 -15.46 0.13 2.58
N LEU A 61 -14.87 0.92 3.48
CA LEU A 61 -14.52 0.59 4.85
C LEU A 61 -15.20 1.56 5.84
N ALA A 62 -16.02 1.03 6.75
CA ALA A 62 -16.65 1.80 7.83
C ALA A 62 -15.69 2.00 9.02
N HIS A 63 -14.82 3.02 8.91
CA HIS A 63 -13.74 3.29 9.85
C HIS A 63 -14.16 4.28 10.97
N GLY A 64 -15.22 3.93 11.70
CA GLY A 64 -15.86 4.82 12.68
C GLY A 64 -15.28 4.79 14.09
N MET A 65 -14.26 3.95 14.34
CA MET A 65 -13.61 3.78 15.64
C MET A 65 -14.61 3.48 16.78
N GLY A 66 -15.60 2.63 16.51
CA GLY A 66 -16.64 2.22 17.46
C GLY A 66 -17.85 3.15 17.53
N GLN A 67 -17.99 4.08 16.58
CA GLN A 67 -19.23 4.82 16.31
C GLN A 67 -19.65 4.55 14.87
N PRO A 68 -20.91 4.16 14.59
CA PRO A 68 -21.38 3.99 13.23
C PRO A 68 -21.08 5.21 12.35
N VAL A 69 -20.54 4.99 11.15
CA VAL A 69 -20.30 6.06 10.19
C VAL A 69 -21.58 6.44 9.43
N ASP A 70 -21.63 7.67 8.91
CA ASP A 70 -22.72 8.10 8.04
C ASP A 70 -22.87 7.18 6.84
N ASN A 71 -24.13 6.92 6.43
CA ASN A 71 -24.44 6.00 5.34
C ASN A 71 -23.77 6.42 4.03
N ALA A 72 -23.13 5.47 3.36
CA ALA A 72 -22.83 5.60 1.94
C ALA A 72 -24.13 5.37 1.15
N ASN A 73 -24.37 6.13 0.09
CA ASN A 73 -25.53 5.96 -0.77
C ASN A 73 -25.26 6.22 -2.26
N THR A 74 -26.10 5.60 -3.08
CA THR A 74 -26.10 5.73 -4.54
C THR A 74 -27.49 5.43 -5.08
N THR A 75 -27.68 5.64 -6.38
CA THR A 75 -28.88 5.19 -7.09
C THR A 75 -28.62 3.91 -7.91
N ILE A 76 -29.66 3.09 -8.07
CA ILE A 76 -29.67 1.93 -8.98
C ILE A 76 -30.91 1.97 -9.86
N THR A 77 -30.86 1.37 -11.04
CA THR A 77 -32.00 1.30 -11.97
C THR A 77 -32.42 -0.15 -12.20
N ALA A 78 -33.65 -0.49 -11.83
CA ALA A 78 -34.27 -1.76 -12.19
C ALA A 78 -34.99 -1.62 -13.54
N LYS A 79 -34.68 -2.49 -14.50
CA LYS A 79 -35.24 -2.42 -15.86
C LYS A 79 -36.66 -2.97 -15.96
N SER A 80 -37.08 -3.77 -14.99
CA SER A 80 -38.42 -4.37 -14.93
C SER A 80 -38.84 -4.63 -13.48
N ASP A 81 -40.15 -4.70 -13.26
CA ASP A 81 -40.72 -5.10 -11.96
C ASP A 81 -40.29 -6.52 -11.59
N GLY A 82 -40.02 -6.79 -10.31
CA GLY A 82 -39.88 -8.15 -9.84
C GLY A 82 -39.13 -8.29 -8.51
N ASN A 83 -38.87 -9.55 -8.18
CA ASN A 83 -38.15 -9.94 -6.98
C ASN A 83 -36.68 -10.20 -7.30
N TYR A 84 -35.79 -9.48 -6.63
CA TYR A 84 -34.35 -9.55 -6.82
C TYR A 84 -33.67 -10.18 -5.62
N ASN A 85 -32.86 -11.21 -5.85
CA ASN A 85 -31.96 -11.78 -4.86
C ASN A 85 -30.81 -10.79 -4.63
N LEU A 86 -30.68 -10.32 -3.39
CA LEU A 86 -29.57 -9.48 -2.97
C LEU A 86 -28.36 -10.36 -2.62
N TRP A 87 -27.19 -9.99 -3.14
CA TRP A 87 -25.90 -10.54 -2.77
C TRP A 87 -24.95 -9.39 -2.43
N VAL A 88 -24.13 -9.55 -1.40
CA VAL A 88 -23.12 -8.56 -1.03
C VAL A 88 -21.78 -9.25 -0.90
N ARG A 89 -20.76 -8.78 -1.63
CA ARG A 89 -19.38 -9.24 -1.44
C ARG A 89 -18.76 -8.50 -0.27
N THR A 90 -18.43 -9.25 0.78
CA THR A 90 -17.98 -8.71 2.06
C THR A 90 -17.16 -9.76 2.82
N LYS A 91 -16.69 -9.42 4.02
CA LYS A 91 -15.89 -10.25 4.89
C LYS A 91 -16.11 -9.88 6.35
N ASN A 92 -16.27 -10.88 7.20
CA ASN A 92 -16.00 -10.78 8.63
C ASN A 92 -14.48 -10.72 8.82
N TRP A 93 -13.99 -9.53 9.16
CA TRP A 93 -12.56 -9.28 9.31
C TRP A 93 -11.98 -9.79 10.62
N CYS A 94 -12.83 -10.13 11.60
CA CYS A 94 -12.42 -10.65 12.89
C CYS A 94 -13.36 -11.80 13.33
N PRO A 95 -13.29 -12.97 12.67
CA PRO A 95 -14.12 -14.12 13.02
C PRO A 95 -13.76 -14.67 14.41
N GLY A 96 -14.76 -15.22 15.11
CA GLY A 96 -14.61 -15.81 16.44
C GLY A 96 -15.95 -16.09 17.11
N SER A 97 -15.94 -16.41 18.40
CA SER A 97 -17.13 -16.71 19.22
C SER A 97 -17.82 -15.44 19.75
N TRP A 98 -17.97 -14.43 18.89
CA TRP A 98 -18.56 -13.13 19.18
C TRP A 98 -19.31 -12.63 17.96
N GLU A 99 -20.19 -11.65 18.15
CA GLU A 99 -20.77 -10.95 17.01
C GLU A 99 -19.67 -10.25 16.20
N ALA A 100 -19.74 -10.41 14.88
CA ALA A 100 -18.76 -9.80 13.98
C ALA A 100 -18.70 -8.27 14.22
N PRO A 101 -17.50 -7.69 14.40
CA PRO A 101 -17.38 -6.26 14.61
C PRO A 101 -17.72 -5.46 13.34
N GLY A 102 -17.38 -5.92 12.15
CA GLY A 102 -17.63 -5.20 10.89
C GLY A 102 -19.02 -5.39 10.28
N ARG A 103 -20.08 -5.34 11.10
CA ARG A 103 -21.46 -5.57 10.62
C ARG A 103 -22.06 -4.32 10.00
N PHE A 104 -22.81 -4.52 8.92
CA PHE A 104 -23.60 -3.48 8.25
C PHE A 104 -24.86 -4.09 7.61
N GLN A 105 -25.79 -3.24 7.21
CA GLN A 105 -27.01 -3.62 6.50
C GLN A 105 -27.18 -2.81 5.21
N ILE A 106 -28.05 -3.31 4.33
CA ILE A 106 -28.46 -2.60 3.12
C ILE A 106 -29.81 -1.94 3.38
N LYS A 107 -29.97 -0.69 2.93
CA LYS A 107 -31.26 0.01 2.89
C LYS A 107 -31.59 0.36 1.44
N ILE A 108 -32.84 0.09 1.03
CA ILE A 108 -33.33 0.37 -0.32
C ILE A 108 -34.64 1.14 -0.22
N ASN A 109 -34.74 2.28 -0.89
CA ASN A 109 -35.91 3.18 -0.83
C ASN A 109 -36.34 3.52 0.60
N GLY A 110 -35.36 3.82 1.47
CA GLY A 110 -35.62 4.10 2.89
C GLY A 110 -35.89 2.87 3.77
N LYS A 111 -36.13 1.69 3.18
CA LYS A 111 -36.42 0.46 3.91
C LYS A 111 -35.16 -0.36 4.17
N LEU A 112 -34.85 -0.59 5.45
CA LEU A 112 -33.75 -1.45 5.88
C LEU A 112 -34.07 -2.92 5.58
N GLN A 113 -33.12 -3.62 4.97
CA GLN A 113 -33.24 -5.06 4.68
C GLN A 113 -32.85 -5.89 5.91
N SER A 114 -33.49 -7.03 6.11
CA SER A 114 -33.34 -7.84 7.34
C SER A 114 -31.97 -8.51 7.50
N THR A 115 -31.27 -8.78 6.42
CA THR A 115 -29.95 -9.45 6.47
C THR A 115 -28.87 -8.51 6.97
N VAL A 116 -28.11 -8.97 7.95
CA VAL A 116 -26.86 -8.33 8.42
C VAL A 116 -25.68 -8.97 7.72
N PHE A 117 -24.85 -8.14 7.09
CA PHE A 117 -23.67 -8.55 6.33
C PHE A 117 -22.38 -8.36 7.12
N GLY A 118 -21.26 -8.89 6.60
CA GLY A 118 -19.95 -8.84 7.25
C GLY A 118 -19.76 -9.90 8.32
N THR A 119 -20.50 -11.02 8.21
CA THR A 119 -20.60 -12.05 9.25
C THR A 119 -19.82 -13.33 8.94
N GLU A 120 -19.60 -13.65 7.66
CA GLU A 120 -18.85 -14.83 7.20
C GLU A 120 -17.35 -14.55 7.03
N ALA A 121 -16.50 -15.52 7.37
CA ALA A 121 -15.04 -15.39 7.26
C ALA A 121 -14.55 -15.42 5.80
N GLY A 122 -13.49 -14.66 5.52
CA GLY A 122 -12.94 -14.51 4.18
C GLY A 122 -13.78 -13.59 3.28
N TRP A 123 -13.21 -13.16 2.17
CA TRP A 123 -13.96 -12.42 1.16
C TRP A 123 -14.89 -13.38 0.43
N THR A 124 -16.20 -13.16 0.52
CA THR A 124 -17.24 -14.03 -0.06
C THR A 124 -18.50 -13.23 -0.40
N TRP A 125 -19.36 -13.81 -1.24
CA TRP A 125 -20.70 -13.30 -1.51
C TRP A 125 -21.68 -13.83 -0.47
N GLN A 126 -22.20 -12.95 0.37
CA GLN A 126 -23.21 -13.26 1.38
C GLN A 126 -24.60 -13.05 0.78
N LYS A 127 -25.48 -14.03 0.91
CA LYS A 127 -26.85 -13.97 0.40
C LYS A 127 -27.74 -13.14 1.33
N GLY A 128 -28.42 -12.16 0.75
CA GLY A 128 -29.36 -11.27 1.40
C GLY A 128 -30.82 -11.70 1.26
N ALA A 129 -31.71 -10.85 1.77
CA ALA A 129 -33.15 -10.96 1.55
C ALA A 129 -33.51 -10.76 0.07
N VAL A 130 -34.66 -11.31 -0.33
CA VAL A 130 -35.27 -10.99 -1.63
C VAL A 130 -35.92 -9.61 -1.55
N VAL A 131 -35.60 -8.74 -2.51
CA VAL A 131 -36.07 -7.36 -2.57
C VAL A 131 -37.02 -7.18 -3.74
N ALA A 132 -38.24 -6.72 -3.47
CA ALA A 132 -39.18 -6.35 -4.52
C ALA A 132 -38.83 -4.95 -5.06
N LEU A 133 -38.50 -4.86 -6.35
CA LEU A 133 -38.22 -3.61 -7.04
C LEU A 133 -39.26 -3.37 -8.15
N LYS A 134 -39.56 -2.10 -8.39
CA LYS A 134 -40.38 -1.65 -9.51
C LYS A 134 -39.46 -1.20 -10.63
N LYS A 135 -39.92 -1.19 -11.88
CA LYS A 135 -39.16 -0.59 -12.97
C LYS A 135 -38.90 0.89 -12.63
N GLY A 136 -37.64 1.31 -12.67
CA GLY A 136 -37.25 2.68 -12.38
C GLY A 136 -36.02 2.79 -11.47
N THR A 137 -35.84 3.99 -10.93
CA THR A 137 -34.70 4.34 -10.06
C THR A 137 -35.02 4.07 -8.60
N HIS A 138 -34.06 3.51 -7.88
CA HIS A 138 -34.14 3.21 -6.46
C HIS A 138 -32.92 3.76 -5.73
N THR A 139 -33.10 4.16 -4.47
CA THR A 139 -31.96 4.49 -3.59
C THR A 139 -31.40 3.21 -2.98
N LEU A 140 -30.08 3.17 -2.85
CA LEU A 140 -29.33 2.07 -2.22
C LEU A 140 -28.34 2.67 -1.23
N GLU A 141 -28.36 2.20 0.03
CA GLU A 141 -27.50 2.70 1.09
C GLU A 141 -26.81 1.57 1.86
N LEU A 142 -25.57 1.84 2.29
CA LEU A 142 -24.84 1.05 3.29
C LEU A 142 -25.06 1.66 4.68
N VAL A 143 -25.57 0.86 5.61
CA VAL A 143 -25.81 1.27 6.99
C VAL A 143 -24.85 0.55 7.91
N ASP A 144 -23.82 1.25 8.38
CA ASP A 144 -22.90 0.73 9.40
C ASP A 144 -23.64 0.54 10.72
N LEU A 145 -23.39 -0.58 11.41
CA LEU A 145 -24.05 -0.89 12.68
C LEU A 145 -23.13 -0.69 13.88
N THR A 146 -21.81 -0.57 13.69
CA THR A 146 -20.86 -0.72 14.80
C THR A 146 -19.75 0.33 14.83
N GLY A 147 -19.34 0.87 13.68
CA GLY A 147 -18.14 1.69 13.58
C GLY A 147 -16.82 0.92 13.59
N PHE A 148 -16.83 -0.41 13.42
CA PHE A 148 -15.63 -1.25 13.47
C PHE A 148 -15.37 -2.00 12.16
N GLU A 149 -14.95 -1.25 11.14
CA GLU A 149 -14.38 -1.78 9.89
C GLU A 149 -15.33 -2.66 9.08
N GLY A 150 -16.62 -2.31 9.02
CA GLY A 150 -17.54 -2.91 8.07
C GLY A 150 -17.00 -2.79 6.65
N ARG A 151 -17.11 -3.85 5.84
CA ARG A 151 -16.50 -3.94 4.51
C ARG A 151 -17.54 -4.23 3.45
N CYS A 152 -17.67 -3.36 2.46
CA CYS A 152 -18.49 -3.63 1.30
C CYS A 152 -17.65 -3.45 0.03
N ASP A 153 -17.52 -4.52 -0.75
CA ASP A 153 -16.81 -4.50 -2.01
C ASP A 153 -17.78 -4.33 -3.19
N ALA A 154 -18.83 -5.13 -3.26
CA ALA A 154 -19.86 -4.99 -4.29
C ALA A 154 -21.22 -5.51 -3.82
N ILE A 155 -22.27 -5.01 -4.48
CA ILE A 155 -23.67 -5.42 -4.29
C ILE A 155 -24.20 -5.92 -5.63
N TYR A 156 -24.83 -7.08 -5.63
CA TYR A 156 -25.40 -7.70 -6.81
C TYR A 156 -26.87 -8.04 -6.58
N LEU A 157 -27.75 -7.58 -7.47
CA LEU A 157 -29.17 -7.85 -7.46
C LEU A 157 -29.53 -8.59 -8.75
N THR A 158 -30.09 -9.79 -8.62
CA THR A 158 -30.48 -10.62 -9.77
C THR A 158 -31.82 -11.30 -9.56
N LYS A 159 -32.59 -11.45 -10.63
CA LYS A 159 -33.83 -12.26 -10.61
C LYS A 159 -33.54 -13.75 -10.70
N ASP A 160 -32.35 -14.13 -11.15
CA ASP A 160 -31.96 -15.53 -11.29
C ASP A 160 -31.69 -16.15 -9.92
N THR A 161 -32.46 -17.16 -9.55
CA THR A 161 -32.32 -17.88 -8.29
C THR A 161 -31.25 -18.95 -8.30
N SER A 162 -30.74 -19.31 -9.49
CA SER A 162 -29.70 -20.33 -9.69
C SER A 162 -28.28 -19.77 -9.67
N ILE A 163 -28.12 -18.47 -9.89
CA ILE A 163 -26.80 -17.82 -9.95
C ILE A 163 -26.21 -17.61 -8.55
N GLN A 164 -24.95 -18.04 -8.41
CA GLN A 164 -24.04 -17.61 -7.37
C GLN A 164 -22.87 -16.85 -8.02
N PRO A 165 -22.63 -15.57 -7.67
CA PRO A 165 -21.52 -14.83 -8.22
C PRO A 165 -20.16 -15.48 -7.91
N PRO A 166 -19.19 -15.44 -8.85
CA PRO A 166 -17.90 -16.09 -8.64
C PRO A 166 -17.09 -15.38 -7.56
N ASN A 167 -16.30 -16.15 -6.81
CA ASN A 167 -15.43 -15.61 -5.76
C ASN A 167 -13.93 -15.78 -6.05
N ASP A 168 -13.54 -16.66 -6.98
CA ASP A 168 -12.16 -16.72 -7.48
C ASP A 168 -11.80 -15.37 -8.13
N ILE A 169 -10.62 -14.82 -7.80
CA ILE A 169 -10.26 -13.44 -8.16
C ILE A 169 -10.19 -13.25 -9.69
N LYS A 170 -9.69 -14.26 -10.42
CA LYS A 170 -9.57 -14.16 -11.89
C LYS A 170 -10.95 -14.25 -12.54
N GLN A 171 -11.79 -15.20 -12.10
CA GLN A 171 -13.16 -15.32 -12.59
C GLN A 171 -14.00 -14.10 -12.22
N LEU A 172 -13.84 -13.57 -11.00
CA LEU A 172 -14.52 -12.36 -10.52
C LEU A 172 -14.16 -11.15 -11.39
N ALA A 173 -12.88 -10.97 -11.75
CA ALA A 173 -12.46 -9.88 -12.61
C ALA A 173 -13.15 -9.93 -13.99
N VAL A 174 -13.16 -11.11 -14.62
CA VAL A 174 -13.82 -11.33 -15.93
C VAL A 174 -15.33 -11.14 -15.82
N TRP A 175 -15.96 -11.73 -14.79
CA TRP A 175 -17.40 -11.63 -14.56
C TRP A 175 -17.83 -10.18 -14.31
N ARG A 176 -17.12 -9.43 -13.47
CA ARG A 176 -17.40 -8.01 -13.24
C ARG A 176 -17.32 -7.20 -14.52
N GLN A 177 -16.27 -7.42 -15.30
CA GLN A 177 -16.09 -6.75 -16.58
C GLN A 177 -17.30 -6.98 -17.50
N HIS A 178 -17.76 -8.23 -17.58
CA HIS A 178 -18.93 -8.60 -18.36
C HIS A 178 -20.23 -7.97 -17.83
N GLN A 179 -20.44 -7.99 -16.51
CA GLN A 179 -21.63 -7.41 -15.87
C GLN A 179 -21.73 -5.89 -16.08
N HIS A 180 -20.61 -5.18 -16.03
CA HIS A 180 -20.56 -3.75 -16.34
C HIS A 180 -20.61 -3.47 -17.86
N GLY A 181 -20.46 -4.48 -18.72
CA GLY A 181 -20.37 -4.29 -20.17
C GLY A 181 -19.09 -3.55 -20.60
N LEU A 182 -18.01 -3.73 -19.85
CA LEU A 182 -16.73 -3.06 -20.12
C LEU A 182 -15.96 -3.84 -21.20
N SER A 183 -15.38 -3.10 -22.17
CA SER A 183 -14.44 -3.69 -23.14
C SER A 183 -13.26 -4.33 -22.44
N SER A 184 -12.54 -5.26 -23.09
CA SER A 184 -11.23 -5.74 -22.63
C SER A 184 -10.11 -4.73 -22.89
N ASP A 185 -10.37 -3.73 -23.73
CA ASP A 185 -9.40 -2.72 -24.15
C ASP A 185 -9.19 -1.63 -23.10
N VAL A 186 -8.02 -1.01 -23.13
CA VAL A 186 -7.74 0.16 -22.29
C VAL A 186 -8.53 1.37 -22.81
N ASP A 187 -9.09 2.16 -21.90
CA ASP A 187 -9.96 3.29 -22.29
C ASP A 187 -9.13 4.41 -22.91
N ASN A 188 -7.91 4.64 -22.37
CA ASN A 188 -7.00 5.66 -22.87
C ASN A 188 -5.56 5.14 -22.91
N THR A 189 -4.79 5.61 -23.90
CA THR A 189 -3.34 5.41 -23.97
C THR A 189 -2.65 6.76 -23.94
N HIS A 190 -1.59 6.87 -23.13
CA HIS A 190 -0.80 8.08 -22.98
C HIS A 190 0.69 7.78 -23.15
N ASP A 191 1.40 8.66 -23.86
CA ASP A 191 2.85 8.56 -24.08
C ASP A 191 3.61 9.60 -23.26
N PHE A 192 4.65 9.14 -22.57
CA PHE A 192 5.52 9.94 -21.70
C PHE A 192 6.99 9.57 -21.93
N ASP A 193 7.89 10.47 -21.54
CA ASP A 193 9.32 10.16 -21.49
C ASP A 193 9.65 9.26 -20.30
N LEU A 194 9.01 9.57 -19.16
CA LEU A 194 9.25 8.92 -17.89
C LEU A 194 7.92 8.57 -17.22
N VAL A 195 7.79 7.31 -16.79
CA VAL A 195 6.67 6.84 -15.98
C VAL A 195 7.17 6.49 -14.58
N ILE A 196 6.58 7.12 -13.58
CA ILE A 196 6.90 6.93 -12.16
C ILE A 196 5.69 6.29 -11.48
N VAL A 197 5.90 5.17 -10.79
CA VAL A 197 4.85 4.50 -10.03
C VAL A 197 5.13 4.66 -8.55
N GLY A 198 4.21 5.28 -7.82
CA GLY A 198 4.29 5.57 -6.38
C GLY A 198 4.57 7.04 -6.09
N GLY A 199 3.56 7.79 -5.67
CA GLY A 199 3.63 9.20 -5.23
C GLY A 199 4.19 9.40 -3.82
N GLY A 200 5.13 8.56 -3.36
CA GLY A 200 5.86 8.77 -2.10
C GLY A 200 6.87 9.92 -2.22
N ILE A 201 7.59 10.23 -1.13
CA ILE A 201 8.64 11.27 -1.16
C ILE A 201 9.70 10.99 -2.25
N ALA A 202 10.02 9.72 -2.50
CA ALA A 202 10.90 9.30 -3.59
C ALA A 202 10.30 9.64 -4.98
N GLY A 203 9.08 9.19 -5.28
CA GLY A 203 8.44 9.46 -6.57
C GLY A 203 8.17 10.95 -6.81
N CYS A 204 7.76 11.70 -5.79
CA CYS A 204 7.63 13.15 -5.88
C CYS A 204 8.99 13.83 -6.18
N GLY A 205 10.07 13.39 -5.53
CA GLY A 205 11.41 13.91 -5.79
C GLY A 205 11.88 13.62 -7.21
N ALA A 206 11.62 12.40 -7.71
CA ALA A 206 11.91 12.01 -9.08
C ALA A 206 11.14 12.85 -10.11
N ALA A 207 9.84 13.07 -9.88
CA ALA A 207 9.00 13.86 -10.77
C ALA A 207 9.50 15.31 -10.89
N LEU A 208 9.81 15.96 -9.76
CA LEU A 208 10.32 17.34 -9.75
C LEU A 208 11.70 17.46 -10.42
N ALA A 209 12.59 16.49 -10.20
CA ALA A 209 13.92 16.49 -10.82
C ALA A 209 13.84 16.29 -12.34
N ALA A 210 12.96 15.40 -12.80
CA ALA A 210 12.72 15.16 -14.22
C ALA A 210 12.05 16.38 -14.91
N ASP A 211 11.12 17.06 -14.23
CA ASP A 211 10.47 18.28 -14.71
C ASP A 211 11.47 19.41 -14.99
N GLU A 212 12.48 19.57 -14.13
CA GLU A 212 13.51 20.61 -14.29
C GLU A 212 14.35 20.46 -15.55
N LEU A 213 14.44 19.24 -16.08
CA LEU A 213 15.14 18.94 -17.33
C LEU A 213 14.17 18.72 -18.50
N GLY A 214 12.89 19.10 -18.32
CA GLY A 214 11.89 19.14 -19.39
C GLY A 214 11.38 17.77 -19.85
N LEU A 215 11.48 16.73 -19.02
CA LEU A 215 10.85 15.45 -19.35
C LEU A 215 9.33 15.53 -19.22
N LYS A 216 8.60 14.92 -20.15
CA LYS A 216 7.17 14.65 -20.00
C LYS A 216 7.00 13.48 -19.03
N VAL A 217 6.46 13.73 -17.84
CA VAL A 217 6.40 12.76 -16.73
C VAL A 217 4.97 12.33 -16.44
N ALA A 218 4.75 11.03 -16.30
CA ALA A 218 3.56 10.48 -15.63
C ALA A 218 3.93 10.07 -14.21
N LEU A 219 3.23 10.59 -13.20
CA LEU A 219 3.31 10.08 -11.83
C LEU A 219 1.99 9.39 -11.48
N ILE A 220 2.04 8.06 -11.34
CA ILE A 220 0.88 7.22 -11.03
C ILE A 220 0.89 6.90 -9.55
N GLN A 221 -0.16 7.28 -8.84
CA GLN A 221 -0.30 7.11 -7.40
C GLN A 221 -1.63 6.41 -7.07
N ASN A 222 -1.54 5.32 -6.31
CA ASN A 222 -2.66 4.42 -6.04
C ASN A 222 -3.68 4.92 -5.01
N ARG A 223 -3.58 6.20 -4.62
CA ARG A 223 -4.45 6.84 -3.61
C ARG A 223 -4.65 8.31 -3.97
N PRO A 224 -5.64 9.00 -3.41
CA PRO A 224 -5.88 10.43 -3.67
C PRO A 224 -4.91 11.37 -2.92
N VAL A 225 -3.84 10.83 -2.33
CA VAL A 225 -2.85 11.60 -1.56
C VAL A 225 -1.43 11.24 -1.97
N LEU A 226 -0.51 12.18 -1.80
CA LEU A 226 0.93 12.01 -2.00
C LEU A 226 1.66 11.71 -0.68
N GLY A 227 2.96 11.48 -0.75
CA GLY A 227 3.87 11.37 0.40
C GLY A 227 4.06 9.96 0.95
N GLY A 228 3.26 8.97 0.52
CA GLY A 228 3.38 7.59 1.00
C GLY A 228 3.13 7.53 2.52
N ASN A 229 4.10 7.06 3.30
CA ASN A 229 3.99 7.06 4.77
C ASN A 229 3.96 8.48 5.38
N ALA A 230 4.39 9.51 4.64
CA ALA A 230 4.27 10.92 5.03
C ALA A 230 2.95 11.58 4.59
N SER A 231 2.02 10.81 4.04
CA SER A 231 0.67 11.27 3.71
C SER A 231 -0.12 11.68 4.96
N LYS A 232 -1.21 12.41 4.76
CA LYS A 232 -2.18 12.72 5.83
C LYS A 232 -2.91 11.48 6.40
N GLU A 233 -2.85 10.36 5.69
CA GLU A 233 -3.50 9.08 6.05
C GLU A 233 -2.64 8.21 6.98
N ILE A 234 -1.30 8.34 6.91
CA ILE A 234 -0.36 7.55 7.73
C ILE A 234 0.38 8.45 8.73
N ARG A 235 0.66 9.71 8.37
CA ARG A 235 1.17 10.78 9.26
C ARG A 235 2.54 10.50 9.90
N VAL A 236 3.47 9.89 9.17
CA VAL A 236 4.88 9.81 9.59
C VAL A 236 5.63 11.03 9.06
N HIS A 237 6.26 11.82 9.91
CA HIS A 237 7.06 12.95 9.47
C HIS A 237 8.35 12.50 8.77
N THR A 238 8.82 13.28 7.79
CA THR A 238 10.07 12.99 7.08
C THR A 238 11.27 13.16 8.00
N ILE A 239 12.08 12.11 8.08
CA ILE A 239 13.37 12.08 8.79
C ILE A 239 14.51 11.74 7.82
N GLY A 240 15.74 11.89 8.30
CA GLY A 240 16.97 11.80 7.52
C GLY A 240 17.56 13.18 7.26
N ILE A 241 18.46 13.26 6.28
CA ILE A 241 19.01 14.52 5.78
C ILE A 241 18.54 14.80 4.35
N HIS A 242 18.45 16.07 3.99
CA HIS A 242 18.11 16.50 2.63
C HIS A 242 19.23 16.26 1.60
N GLY A 243 20.46 16.06 2.07
CA GLY A 243 21.64 15.92 1.21
C GLY A 243 21.89 17.13 0.32
N LYS A 244 22.46 16.89 -0.87
CA LYS A 244 22.79 17.93 -1.86
C LYS A 244 21.56 18.52 -2.57
N VAL A 245 20.41 17.86 -2.47
CA VAL A 245 19.18 18.18 -3.23
C VAL A 245 18.10 18.83 -2.37
N ALA A 246 18.49 19.53 -1.30
CA ALA A 246 17.57 20.15 -0.35
C ALA A 246 16.57 21.13 -0.99
N ARG A 247 16.97 21.79 -2.07
CA ARG A 247 16.11 22.69 -2.86
C ARG A 247 14.83 22.01 -3.34
N LEU A 248 14.93 20.77 -3.79
CA LEU A 248 13.78 19.99 -4.26
C LEU A 248 13.03 19.37 -3.07
N LEU A 249 13.76 18.76 -2.14
CA LEU A 249 13.12 18.04 -1.04
C LEU A 249 12.34 18.94 -0.07
N LYS A 250 12.75 20.19 0.15
CA LYS A 250 11.98 21.14 0.99
C LYS A 250 10.58 21.47 0.45
N LYS A 251 10.36 21.31 -0.86
CA LYS A 251 9.04 21.48 -1.49
C LYS A 251 8.08 20.36 -1.09
N ILE A 252 8.61 19.16 -0.79
CA ILE A 252 7.82 17.95 -0.60
C ILE A 252 7.99 17.28 0.77
N ASP A 253 8.91 17.74 1.61
CA ASP A 253 9.11 17.21 2.95
C ASP A 253 7.96 17.59 3.89
N THR A 254 8.01 17.11 5.13
CA THR A 254 7.10 17.54 6.18
C THR A 254 7.80 18.50 7.13
N LYS A 255 7.03 19.41 7.74
CA LYS A 255 7.45 19.99 9.02
C LYS A 255 7.57 18.86 10.06
N ARG A 256 8.53 18.96 10.99
CA ARG A 256 8.76 17.92 12.03
C ARG A 256 7.70 18.00 13.13
N TRP A 257 6.46 17.70 12.78
CA TRP A 257 5.41 17.42 13.75
C TRP A 257 5.71 16.12 14.50
N HIS A 258 4.99 15.90 15.60
CA HIS A 258 4.87 14.55 16.14
C HIS A 258 4.26 13.62 15.06
N ASN A 259 4.67 12.36 15.01
CA ASN A 259 3.95 11.39 14.17
C ASN A 259 2.48 11.33 14.62
N ASN A 260 1.57 10.88 13.75
CA ASN A 260 0.11 10.92 13.95
C ASN A 260 -0.54 12.32 14.02
N SER A 261 0.24 13.41 13.92
CA SER A 261 -0.30 14.77 14.00
C SER A 261 -1.31 15.07 12.87
N PRO A 262 -2.49 15.64 13.19
CA PRO A 262 -3.45 16.07 12.17
C PRO A 262 -2.89 17.18 11.26
N ASP A 263 -1.85 17.91 11.69
CA ASP A 263 -1.18 18.92 10.87
C ASP A 263 -0.48 18.36 9.62
N ALA A 264 -0.32 17.03 9.50
CA ALA A 264 0.18 16.38 8.29
C ALA A 264 -0.63 16.73 7.03
N ILE A 265 -1.89 17.18 7.19
CA ILE A 265 -2.71 17.70 6.08
C ILE A 265 -2.08 18.94 5.41
N LYS A 266 -1.34 19.76 6.16
CA LYS A 266 -0.65 20.94 5.63
C LYS A 266 0.54 20.54 4.76
N ASP A 267 1.29 19.52 5.19
CA ASP A 267 2.39 18.98 4.40
C ASP A 267 1.89 18.25 3.15
N ASP A 268 0.72 17.63 3.23
CA ASP A 268 0.02 17.02 2.10
C ASP A 268 -0.36 18.07 1.05
N ALA A 269 -1.00 19.17 1.47
CA ALA A 269 -1.33 20.28 0.58
C ALA A 269 -0.08 20.92 -0.05
N LYS A 270 1.00 21.11 0.72
CA LYS A 270 2.27 21.64 0.22
C LYS A 270 2.87 20.75 -0.89
N ARG A 271 2.84 19.43 -0.68
CA ARG A 271 3.31 18.44 -1.68
C ARG A 271 2.50 18.51 -2.96
N HIS A 272 1.17 18.56 -2.85
CA HIS A 272 0.26 18.69 -3.99
C HIS A 272 0.55 19.96 -4.78
N ALA A 273 0.54 21.13 -4.11
CA ALA A 273 0.83 22.41 -4.76
C ALA A 273 2.19 22.41 -5.49
N SER A 274 3.19 21.73 -4.95
CA SER A 274 4.51 21.63 -5.58
C SER A 274 4.50 20.79 -6.86
N LEU A 275 3.74 19.70 -6.91
CA LEU A 275 3.66 18.86 -8.11
C LEU A 275 2.68 19.41 -9.15
N GLU A 276 1.59 20.02 -8.72
CA GLU A 276 0.61 20.68 -9.61
C GLU A 276 1.20 21.93 -10.27
N ALA A 277 2.19 22.57 -9.64
CA ALA A 277 2.95 23.68 -10.24
C ALA A 277 4.06 23.22 -11.21
N ALA A 278 4.37 21.92 -11.27
CA ALA A 278 5.37 21.38 -12.19
C ALA A 278 4.82 21.38 -13.62
N LYS A 279 5.63 21.81 -14.60
CA LYS A 279 5.11 22.13 -15.95
C LYS A 279 4.84 20.88 -16.79
N ASN A 280 5.63 19.82 -16.59
CA ASN A 280 5.63 18.64 -17.43
C ASN A 280 5.16 17.37 -16.72
N VAL A 281 4.64 17.50 -15.49
CA VAL A 281 4.18 16.38 -14.67
C VAL A 281 2.66 16.22 -14.81
N THR A 282 2.23 15.06 -15.28
CA THR A 282 0.83 14.63 -15.23
C THR A 282 0.64 13.71 -14.03
N LEU A 283 -0.27 14.09 -13.13
CA LEU A 283 -0.63 13.29 -11.95
C LEU A 283 -1.80 12.35 -12.28
N PHE A 284 -1.57 11.05 -12.22
CA PHE A 284 -2.61 10.02 -12.24
C PHE A 284 -2.87 9.57 -10.80
N MET A 285 -3.69 10.34 -10.10
CA MET A 285 -4.05 10.08 -8.70
C MET A 285 -5.20 9.07 -8.61
N ASP A 286 -5.19 8.25 -7.56
CA ASP A 286 -6.17 7.19 -7.34
C ASP A 286 -6.18 6.11 -8.44
N TYR A 287 -4.99 5.80 -8.99
CA TYR A 287 -4.78 4.75 -9.99
C TYR A 287 -3.83 3.66 -9.49
N SER A 288 -4.31 2.42 -9.47
CA SER A 288 -3.51 1.25 -9.12
C SER A 288 -2.96 0.57 -10.37
N VAL A 289 -1.64 0.36 -10.44
CA VAL A 289 -1.01 -0.39 -11.53
C VAL A 289 -1.39 -1.87 -11.42
N THR A 290 -2.07 -2.37 -12.44
CA THR A 290 -2.54 -3.76 -12.50
C THR A 290 -1.62 -4.65 -13.32
N ASP A 291 -1.00 -4.10 -14.38
CA ASP A 291 -0.21 -4.86 -15.35
C ASP A 291 1.01 -4.08 -15.87
N VAL A 292 2.03 -4.80 -16.35
CA VAL A 292 3.24 -4.28 -16.96
C VAL A 292 3.52 -5.05 -18.25
N ALA A 293 3.48 -4.34 -19.39
CA ALA A 293 3.84 -4.90 -20.68
C ALA A 293 5.31 -4.66 -20.99
N LYS A 294 5.94 -5.63 -21.69
CA LYS A 294 7.34 -5.56 -22.11
C LYS A 294 7.48 -5.75 -23.61
N ASP A 295 8.50 -5.13 -24.17
CA ASP A 295 9.07 -5.45 -25.48
C ASP A 295 10.49 -6.01 -25.26
N GLY A 296 10.67 -7.30 -25.56
CA GLY A 296 11.84 -8.06 -25.12
C GLY A 296 12.06 -7.97 -23.60
N LYS A 297 13.19 -7.39 -23.18
CA LYS A 297 13.54 -7.20 -21.76
C LYS A 297 13.11 -5.85 -21.19
N SER A 298 12.72 -4.90 -22.04
CA SER A 298 12.39 -3.54 -21.62
C SER A 298 10.89 -3.40 -21.39
N ILE A 299 10.51 -2.59 -20.42
CA ILE A 299 9.11 -2.24 -20.20
C ILE A 299 8.67 -1.31 -21.32
N SER A 300 7.53 -1.59 -21.94
CA SER A 300 6.92 -0.74 -22.97
C SER A 300 5.79 0.13 -22.40
N SER A 301 5.02 -0.39 -21.44
CA SER A 301 3.96 0.35 -20.77
C SER A 301 3.54 -0.28 -19.44
N VAL A 302 2.87 0.51 -18.61
CA VAL A 302 2.08 0.01 -17.49
C VAL A 302 0.59 0.21 -17.76
N THR A 303 -0.25 -0.72 -17.28
CA THR A 303 -1.70 -0.53 -17.25
C THR A 303 -2.12 -0.22 -15.82
N ALA A 304 -2.90 0.83 -15.63
CA ALA A 304 -3.43 1.21 -14.33
C ALA A 304 -4.95 1.36 -14.38
N ARG A 305 -5.62 1.07 -13.26
CA ARG A 305 -7.06 1.19 -13.10
C ARG A 305 -7.38 2.18 -12.00
N SER A 306 -8.37 3.04 -12.22
CA SER A 306 -8.92 3.93 -11.20
C SER A 306 -9.51 3.11 -10.05
N ASN A 307 -9.32 3.55 -8.80
CA ASN A 307 -9.88 2.84 -7.64
C ASN A 307 -11.34 3.21 -7.36
N THR A 308 -11.84 4.27 -7.99
CA THR A 308 -13.19 4.83 -7.77
C THR A 308 -14.07 4.76 -9.01
N SER A 309 -13.48 4.52 -10.19
CA SER A 309 -14.19 4.28 -11.44
C SER A 309 -13.69 3.00 -12.11
N HIS A 310 -14.32 2.60 -13.20
CA HIS A 310 -13.85 1.48 -14.01
C HIS A 310 -12.74 1.86 -15.00
N GLN A 311 -12.32 3.13 -15.03
CA GLN A 311 -11.39 3.64 -16.02
C GLN A 311 -10.04 2.92 -15.95
N ARG A 312 -9.57 2.46 -17.10
CA ARG A 312 -8.26 1.86 -17.32
C ARG A 312 -7.44 2.71 -18.28
N ILE A 313 -6.23 3.01 -17.88
CA ILE A 313 -5.25 3.74 -18.68
C ILE A 313 -4.06 2.86 -19.00
N ARG A 314 -3.51 3.01 -20.20
CA ARG A 314 -2.19 2.51 -20.57
C ARG A 314 -1.22 3.67 -20.64
N VAL A 315 -0.13 3.58 -19.90
CA VAL A 315 0.89 4.63 -19.86
C VAL A 315 2.18 4.07 -20.42
N LYS A 316 2.53 4.52 -21.63
CA LYS A 316 3.77 4.20 -22.32
C LYS A 316 4.89 5.12 -21.84
N GLY A 317 6.09 4.58 -21.76
CA GLY A 317 7.26 5.27 -21.25
C GLY A 317 8.54 4.76 -21.89
N ARG A 318 9.53 5.64 -21.99
CA ARG A 318 10.90 5.23 -22.34
C ARG A 318 11.62 4.68 -21.12
N GLN A 319 11.55 5.41 -20.01
CA GLN A 319 12.10 5.02 -18.71
C GLN A 319 10.98 4.82 -17.68
N PHE A 320 11.21 3.91 -16.72
CA PHE A 320 10.30 3.63 -15.62
C PHE A 320 11.03 3.77 -14.28
N ILE A 321 10.39 4.39 -13.30
CA ILE A 321 10.86 4.43 -11.91
C ILE A 321 9.83 3.74 -11.03
N ASP A 322 10.23 2.66 -10.38
CA ASP A 322 9.45 2.03 -9.32
C ASP A 322 9.78 2.70 -7.98
N SER A 323 8.77 3.33 -7.41
CA SER A 323 8.82 3.96 -6.09
C SER A 323 7.56 3.64 -5.27
N SER A 324 6.91 2.51 -5.58
CA SER A 324 5.67 2.08 -4.92
C SER A 324 5.88 1.61 -3.48
N GLY A 325 7.14 1.40 -3.07
CA GLY A 325 7.52 0.79 -1.81
C GLY A 325 7.48 -0.74 -1.88
N ASP A 326 6.49 -1.32 -2.55
CA ASP A 326 6.35 -2.77 -2.75
C ASP A 326 7.08 -3.33 -3.99
N GLY A 327 7.76 -2.46 -4.76
CA GLY A 327 8.50 -2.85 -5.96
C GLY A 327 7.57 -3.46 -7.01
N ILE A 328 6.40 -2.86 -7.20
CA ILE A 328 5.28 -3.48 -7.93
C ILE A 328 5.55 -3.60 -9.44
N VAL A 329 6.18 -2.59 -10.02
CA VAL A 329 6.55 -2.58 -11.43
C VAL A 329 7.69 -3.57 -11.64
N GLY A 330 8.70 -3.55 -10.77
CA GLY A 330 9.80 -4.51 -10.83
C GLY A 330 9.32 -5.95 -10.72
N PHE A 331 8.45 -6.24 -9.75
CA PHE A 331 7.87 -7.56 -9.57
C PHE A 331 7.08 -8.02 -10.80
N LYS A 332 6.13 -7.19 -11.29
CA LYS A 332 5.30 -7.54 -12.46
C LYS A 332 6.11 -7.61 -13.77
N ALA A 333 7.19 -6.84 -13.90
CA ALA A 333 8.13 -6.94 -15.02
C ALA A 333 9.00 -8.21 -14.98
N GLY A 334 9.04 -8.93 -13.86
CA GLY A 334 9.87 -10.11 -13.67
C GLY A 334 11.32 -9.79 -13.28
N ALA A 335 11.57 -8.64 -12.65
CA ALA A 335 12.88 -8.36 -12.05
C ALA A 335 13.12 -9.25 -10.83
N SER A 336 14.38 -9.67 -10.63
CA SER A 336 14.81 -10.37 -9.43
C SER A 336 14.62 -9.46 -8.22
N PHE A 337 14.17 -10.04 -7.10
CA PHE A 337 13.99 -9.32 -5.85
C PHE A 337 14.32 -10.21 -4.65
N ARG A 338 14.52 -9.57 -3.50
CA ARG A 338 14.62 -10.20 -2.18
C ARG A 338 13.46 -9.77 -1.30
N TYR A 339 13.16 -10.60 -0.31
CA TYR A 339 12.19 -10.33 0.74
C TYR A 339 12.65 -11.02 2.03
N GLY A 340 12.31 -10.47 3.19
CA GLY A 340 12.66 -11.06 4.49
C GLY A 340 14.02 -10.58 5.00
N ARG A 341 14.62 -11.35 5.91
CA ARG A 341 15.98 -11.13 6.44
C ARG A 341 16.91 -12.18 5.88
N GLU A 342 18.03 -11.75 5.32
CA GLU A 342 19.10 -12.64 4.89
C GLU A 342 19.80 -13.27 6.10
N SER A 343 20.47 -14.42 5.90
CA SER A 343 21.28 -15.00 6.96
C SER A 343 22.45 -14.08 7.31
N LYS A 344 22.91 -14.14 8.56
CA LYS A 344 24.06 -13.37 9.06
C LYS A 344 25.34 -13.56 8.20
N ASP A 345 25.46 -14.69 7.53
CA ASP A 345 26.65 -15.08 6.76
C ASP A 345 26.59 -14.65 5.29
N GLU A 346 25.39 -14.49 4.70
CA GLU A 346 25.26 -14.19 3.26
C GLU A 346 25.99 -12.92 2.84
N PHE A 347 25.86 -11.86 3.64
CA PHE A 347 26.54 -10.57 3.43
C PHE A 347 27.51 -10.21 4.57
N ASN A 348 27.80 -11.16 5.47
CA ASN A 348 28.58 -10.94 6.69
C ASN A 348 28.04 -9.76 7.54
N GLU A 349 26.74 -9.80 7.83
CA GLU A 349 25.99 -8.74 8.52
C GLU A 349 25.57 -9.14 9.96
N GLY A 350 26.13 -10.23 10.48
CA GLY A 350 25.95 -10.64 11.87
C GLY A 350 26.48 -9.62 12.89
N TRP A 351 25.82 -9.53 14.04
CA TRP A 351 26.29 -8.72 15.16
C TRP A 351 25.97 -9.36 16.52
N ASP A 352 27.01 -9.83 17.22
CA ASP A 352 26.90 -10.58 18.48
C ASP A 352 26.06 -9.87 19.55
N LYS A 353 26.10 -8.53 19.57
CA LYS A 353 25.34 -7.72 20.54
C LYS A 353 23.84 -8.04 20.53
N PHE A 354 23.28 -8.37 19.37
CA PHE A 354 21.85 -8.60 19.20
C PHE A 354 21.51 -9.96 18.57
N GLY A 355 22.50 -10.70 18.07
CA GLY A 355 22.34 -12.04 17.52
C GLY A 355 21.25 -12.09 16.44
N ASP A 356 20.39 -13.10 16.51
CA ASP A 356 19.31 -13.34 15.54
C ASP A 356 18.24 -12.23 15.46
N LEU A 357 18.17 -11.33 16.45
CA LEU A 357 17.30 -10.16 16.33
C LEU A 357 17.84 -9.14 15.32
N TRP A 358 19.15 -9.12 15.09
CA TRP A 358 19.79 -8.28 14.09
C TRP A 358 19.76 -8.98 12.74
N SER A 359 20.52 -10.07 12.60
CA SER A 359 20.56 -10.90 11.40
C SER A 359 20.47 -12.37 11.82
N PRO A 360 19.48 -13.13 11.33
CA PRO A 360 19.26 -14.51 11.77
C PRO A 360 20.34 -15.47 11.24
N GLU A 361 20.53 -16.60 11.93
CA GLU A 361 21.40 -17.69 11.43
C GLU A 361 20.95 -18.24 10.07
N LYS A 362 19.63 -18.31 9.83
CA LYS A 362 19.04 -18.70 8.55
C LYS A 362 18.11 -17.62 8.07
N GLU A 363 18.01 -17.46 6.75
CA GLU A 363 17.07 -16.54 6.14
C GLU A 363 15.63 -16.80 6.63
N ASP A 364 14.87 -15.72 6.82
CA ASP A 364 13.51 -15.79 7.32
C ASP A 364 12.61 -14.71 6.70
N ASN A 365 11.31 -14.80 6.95
CA ASN A 365 10.30 -13.93 6.33
C ASN A 365 10.00 -12.67 7.14
N ARG A 366 10.67 -12.46 8.28
CA ARG A 366 10.46 -11.25 9.09
C ARG A 366 11.04 -10.05 8.36
N VAL A 367 10.46 -8.88 8.64
CA VAL A 367 10.96 -7.60 8.14
C VAL A 367 10.66 -6.51 9.17
N MET A 368 11.14 -5.30 8.94
CA MET A 368 10.61 -4.14 9.65
C MET A 368 9.13 -3.98 9.27
N GLY A 369 8.26 -4.04 10.27
CA GLY A 369 6.86 -4.36 10.08
C GLY A 369 6.01 -3.21 9.52
N THR A 370 4.70 -3.44 9.54
CA THR A 370 3.70 -2.44 9.19
C THR A 370 3.24 -1.70 10.43
N THR A 371 3.30 -0.38 10.39
CA THR A 371 2.80 0.48 11.47
C THR A 371 1.34 0.86 11.23
N VAL A 372 0.50 0.77 12.26
CA VAL A 372 -0.83 1.42 12.30
C VAL A 372 -0.85 2.34 13.52
N MET A 373 -0.71 3.64 13.26
CA MET A 373 -0.72 4.64 14.30
C MET A 373 -2.15 5.07 14.62
N TRP A 374 -2.31 5.57 15.83
CA TRP A 374 -3.56 6.13 16.33
C TRP A 374 -3.30 7.26 17.31
N ARG A 375 -4.32 8.07 17.57
CA ARG A 375 -4.24 9.23 18.44
C ARG A 375 -5.46 9.30 19.32
N SER A 376 -5.26 9.73 20.56
CA SER A 376 -6.34 10.13 21.44
C SER A 376 -6.25 11.62 21.76
N THR A 377 -7.39 12.17 22.16
CA THR A 377 -7.52 13.55 22.61
C THR A 377 -8.27 13.61 23.94
N LYS A 378 -7.95 14.60 24.77
CA LYS A 378 -8.65 14.85 26.03
C LYS A 378 -9.69 15.93 25.81
N GLY A 379 -10.97 15.56 25.85
CA GLY A 379 -12.08 16.49 25.72
C GLY A 379 -12.45 17.18 27.02
N LYS A 380 -13.41 18.12 26.95
CA LYS A 380 -14.01 18.76 28.13
C LYS A 380 -15.04 17.85 28.82
N LYS A 381 -15.71 16.99 28.04
CA LYS A 381 -16.75 16.06 28.51
C LYS A 381 -16.23 14.62 28.48
N ALA A 382 -16.86 13.75 29.28
CA ALA A 382 -16.59 12.32 29.22
C ALA A 382 -16.96 11.75 27.83
N SER A 383 -16.14 10.86 27.31
CA SER A 383 -16.39 10.12 26.08
C SER A 383 -16.60 8.63 26.39
N LYS A 384 -17.42 7.98 25.57
CA LYS A 384 -17.65 6.52 25.63
C LYS A 384 -16.80 5.82 24.57
N PHE A 385 -16.47 4.56 24.82
CA PHE A 385 -15.90 3.66 23.83
C PHE A 385 -16.46 2.25 24.09
N PRO A 386 -16.91 1.52 23.07
CA PRO A 386 -17.48 0.19 23.26
C PRO A 386 -16.50 -0.82 23.87
N ALA A 387 -17.03 -1.87 24.48
CA ALA A 387 -16.25 -3.05 24.80
C ALA A 387 -15.88 -3.80 23.52
N THR A 388 -14.66 -4.33 23.45
CA THR A 388 -14.13 -5.01 22.25
C THR A 388 -13.67 -6.42 22.60
N PRO A 389 -14.58 -7.35 22.94
CA PRO A 389 -14.22 -8.71 23.37
C PRO A 389 -13.39 -9.46 22.32
N TRP A 390 -13.67 -9.22 21.04
CA TRP A 390 -12.97 -9.77 19.87
C TRP A 390 -11.49 -9.33 19.72
N ALA A 391 -11.10 -8.28 20.42
CA ALA A 391 -9.72 -7.76 20.46
C ALA A 391 -8.93 -8.20 21.70
N LYS A 392 -9.59 -8.86 22.67
CA LYS A 392 -9.02 -9.13 23.99
C LYS A 392 -7.74 -9.97 23.92
N ASP A 393 -7.68 -10.98 23.07
CA ASP A 393 -6.51 -11.87 23.01
C ASP A 393 -5.27 -11.20 22.41
N VAL A 394 -5.47 -10.20 21.54
CA VAL A 394 -4.40 -9.40 20.97
C VAL A 394 -3.93 -8.36 21.99
N ALA A 395 -4.84 -7.50 22.46
CA ALA A 395 -4.50 -6.41 23.36
C ALA A 395 -4.16 -6.86 24.80
N LYS A 396 -4.64 -8.04 25.21
CA LYS A 396 -4.52 -8.59 26.57
C LYS A 396 -4.93 -7.54 27.60
N THR A 397 -4.05 -7.20 28.53
CA THR A 397 -4.22 -6.13 29.53
C THR A 397 -3.50 -4.83 29.17
N TYR A 398 -2.88 -4.75 27.98
CA TYR A 398 -2.11 -3.58 27.56
C TYR A 398 -3.03 -2.36 27.40
N ALA A 399 -2.57 -1.22 27.92
CA ALA A 399 -3.33 0.01 28.00
C ALA A 399 -2.42 1.24 27.92
N GLU A 400 -2.24 1.77 26.72
CA GLU A 400 -1.51 2.99 26.42
C GLU A 400 -2.45 4.07 25.92
N LYS A 401 -2.15 5.34 26.23
CA LYS A 401 -3.00 6.48 25.85
C LYS A 401 -2.63 7.11 24.50
N LYS A 402 -1.48 6.75 23.94
CA LYS A 402 -0.98 7.31 22.68
C LYS A 402 -0.22 6.26 21.89
N SER A 403 -0.09 6.50 20.59
CA SER A 403 0.75 5.71 19.70
C SER A 403 1.94 6.49 19.17
N GLU A 404 2.82 5.75 18.53
CA GLU A 404 3.99 6.25 17.81
C GLU A 404 4.45 5.15 16.82
N TRP A 405 5.56 5.38 16.11
CA TRP A 405 6.12 4.48 15.10
C TRP A 405 6.27 3.01 15.54
N TYR A 406 6.40 2.74 16.84
CA TYR A 406 6.59 1.41 17.41
C TYR A 406 5.30 0.56 17.49
N TRP A 407 4.14 1.13 17.16
CA TRP A 407 2.89 0.39 16.95
C TRP A 407 2.96 -0.34 15.61
N GLU A 408 3.76 -1.39 15.60
CA GLU A 408 4.26 -2.05 14.40
C GLU A 408 4.25 -3.56 14.60
N TYR A 409 3.75 -4.25 13.58
CA TYR A 409 3.64 -5.70 13.59
C TYR A 409 4.31 -6.31 12.37
N SER A 410 5.11 -7.35 12.64
CA SER A 410 5.63 -8.31 11.68
C SER A 410 5.66 -9.66 12.37
N ASP A 411 5.42 -10.71 11.59
CA ASP A 411 5.60 -12.07 12.03
C ASP A 411 6.32 -12.89 10.95
N ASN A 412 6.97 -13.98 11.34
CA ASN A 412 7.66 -14.83 10.37
C ASN A 412 6.67 -15.57 9.47
N ASP A 413 5.47 -15.85 9.97
CA ASP A 413 4.46 -16.60 9.22
C ASP A 413 3.56 -15.68 8.38
N LYS A 414 3.86 -14.37 8.34
CA LYS A 414 3.07 -13.35 7.63
C LYS A 414 3.91 -12.52 6.68
N HIS A 415 3.56 -12.54 5.40
CA HIS A 415 4.21 -11.74 4.37
C HIS A 415 3.56 -10.34 4.30
N GLN A 416 4.35 -9.27 4.37
CA GLN A 416 3.85 -7.87 4.41
C GLN A 416 3.11 -7.41 3.14
N ILE A 417 3.10 -8.23 2.09
CA ILE A 417 2.33 -8.00 0.86
C ILE A 417 1.12 -8.94 0.83
N HIS A 418 1.35 -10.25 0.81
CA HIS A 418 0.28 -11.24 0.66
C HIS A 418 -0.69 -11.28 1.86
N ASP A 419 -0.21 -11.00 3.07
CA ASP A 419 -1.01 -10.98 4.30
C ASP A 419 -1.28 -9.57 4.82
N ALA A 420 -1.10 -8.54 3.97
CA ALA A 420 -1.15 -7.14 4.39
C ALA A 420 -2.47 -6.76 5.07
N GLU A 421 -3.61 -7.25 4.57
CA GLU A 421 -4.91 -7.02 5.20
C GLU A 421 -4.98 -7.65 6.59
N ALA A 422 -4.55 -8.91 6.73
CA ALA A 422 -4.54 -9.61 8.02
C ALA A 422 -3.60 -8.96 9.04
N ILE A 423 -2.44 -8.45 8.59
CA ILE A 423 -1.50 -7.68 9.40
C ILE A 423 -2.14 -6.39 9.90
N ARG A 424 -2.83 -5.64 9.03
CA ARG A 424 -3.55 -4.44 9.43
C ARG A 424 -4.69 -4.75 10.39
N ASP A 425 -5.44 -5.81 10.13
CA ASP A 425 -6.58 -6.23 10.95
C ASP A 425 -6.13 -6.66 12.35
N HIS A 426 -4.98 -7.33 12.46
CA HIS A 426 -4.33 -7.59 13.76
C HIS A 426 -4.02 -6.29 14.49
N MET A 427 -3.52 -5.28 13.79
CA MET A 427 -3.27 -3.96 14.38
C MET A 427 -4.55 -3.23 14.77
N PHE A 428 -5.65 -3.32 14.02
CA PHE A 428 -6.95 -2.78 14.46
C PHE A 428 -7.41 -3.42 15.76
N ARG A 429 -7.30 -4.75 15.89
CA ARG A 429 -7.57 -5.45 17.16
C ARG A 429 -6.67 -4.92 18.28
N ALA A 430 -5.38 -4.74 18.02
CA ALA A 430 -4.46 -4.17 19.00
C ALA A 430 -4.89 -2.77 19.48
N VAL A 431 -5.19 -1.85 18.55
CA VAL A 431 -5.58 -0.47 18.86
C VAL A 431 -6.89 -0.41 19.61
N TYR A 432 -7.93 -1.07 19.11
CA TYR A 432 -9.27 -1.03 19.70
C TYR A 432 -9.32 -1.75 21.05
N GLY A 433 -8.69 -2.92 21.17
CA GLY A 433 -8.57 -3.63 22.44
C GLY A 433 -7.78 -2.84 23.49
N ASN A 434 -6.67 -2.22 23.09
CA ASN A 434 -5.90 -1.33 23.95
C ASN A 434 -6.74 -0.15 24.44
N PHE A 435 -7.44 0.53 23.54
CA PHE A 435 -8.23 1.70 23.93
C PHE A 435 -9.43 1.33 24.81
N SER A 436 -10.05 0.16 24.57
CA SER A 436 -11.06 -0.39 25.47
C SER A 436 -10.50 -0.63 26.87
N ASN A 437 -9.26 -1.15 27.00
CA ASN A 437 -8.58 -1.27 28.29
C ASN A 437 -8.29 0.08 28.96
N VAL A 438 -7.86 1.09 28.20
CA VAL A 438 -7.62 2.46 28.72
C VAL A 438 -8.87 3.05 29.36
N LYS A 439 -10.04 2.81 28.77
CA LYS A 439 -11.33 3.33 29.25
C LYS A 439 -11.86 2.64 30.50
N LYS A 440 -11.27 1.52 30.93
CA LYS A 440 -11.59 0.89 32.23
C LYS A 440 -11.13 1.74 33.42
N ASN A 441 -10.15 2.63 33.24
CA ASN A 441 -9.70 3.53 34.28
C ASN A 441 -10.53 4.84 34.25
N PRO A 442 -11.28 5.19 35.33
CA PRO A 442 -12.09 6.40 35.40
C PRO A 442 -11.32 7.71 35.18
N ALA A 443 -10.02 7.75 35.48
CA ALA A 443 -9.17 8.91 35.21
C ALA A 443 -9.06 9.24 33.71
N ASN A 444 -9.43 8.30 32.83
CA ASN A 444 -9.46 8.46 31.37
C ASN A 444 -10.89 8.71 30.84
N ALA A 445 -11.86 9.08 31.70
CA ALA A 445 -13.24 9.33 31.29
C ALA A 445 -13.35 10.35 30.14
N GLN A 446 -12.52 11.40 30.14
CA GLN A 446 -12.48 12.45 29.11
C GLN A 446 -11.64 12.10 27.86
N LEU A 447 -10.94 10.96 27.85
CA LEU A 447 -10.08 10.58 26.73
C LEU A 447 -10.90 9.91 25.62
N ALA A 448 -10.85 10.46 24.41
CA ALA A 448 -11.51 9.92 23.22
C ALA A 448 -10.46 9.43 22.20
N LEU A 449 -10.77 8.32 21.50
CA LEU A 449 -10.00 7.88 20.34
C LEU A 449 -10.34 8.83 19.19
N GLU A 450 -9.37 9.60 18.74
CA GLU A 450 -9.56 10.69 17.79
C GLU A 450 -9.33 10.23 16.35
N TRP A 451 -8.34 9.37 16.15
CA TRP A 451 -7.90 8.95 14.83
C TRP A 451 -7.17 7.62 14.91
N VAL A 452 -7.41 6.75 13.93
CA VAL A 452 -6.61 5.55 13.65
C VAL A 452 -6.24 5.62 12.17
N ALA A 453 -5.00 5.25 11.81
CA ALA A 453 -4.63 5.10 10.41
C ALA A 453 -5.42 3.91 9.83
N PHE A 454 -6.33 4.18 8.89
CA PHE A 454 -7.12 3.11 8.27
C PHE A 454 -6.29 2.27 7.28
N ILE A 455 -5.10 2.73 6.89
CA ILE A 455 -4.14 1.99 6.05
C ILE A 455 -2.83 1.71 6.80
N GLY A 456 -2.18 0.61 6.44
CA GLY A 456 -0.90 0.23 7.02
C GLY A 456 0.28 1.00 6.43
N GLY A 457 1.15 1.55 7.28
CA GLY A 457 2.43 2.14 6.89
C GLY A 457 3.55 1.11 6.86
N LYS A 458 3.72 0.41 5.73
CA LYS A 458 4.77 -0.60 5.55
C LYS A 458 6.17 0.03 5.62
N ARG A 459 7.10 -0.61 6.33
CA ARG A 459 8.51 -0.14 6.38
C ARG A 459 9.42 -0.83 5.40
N GLU A 460 9.11 -2.07 5.07
CA GLU A 460 9.95 -2.94 4.28
C GLU A 460 9.07 -3.98 3.58
N SER A 461 9.45 -4.30 2.36
CA SER A 461 8.84 -5.37 1.57
C SER A 461 9.84 -5.87 0.53
N ARG A 462 9.50 -5.88 -0.77
CA ARG A 462 10.42 -6.36 -1.81
C ARG A 462 11.55 -5.36 -2.03
N ARG A 463 12.78 -5.87 -2.09
CA ARG A 463 13.98 -5.13 -2.50
C ARG A 463 14.39 -5.62 -3.88
N ILE A 464 14.22 -4.80 -4.91
CA ILE A 464 14.53 -5.18 -6.30
C ILE A 464 16.04 -5.17 -6.49
N MET A 465 16.57 -6.16 -7.21
CA MET A 465 18.01 -6.35 -7.37
C MET A 465 18.60 -5.43 -8.45
N GLY A 466 19.64 -4.69 -8.08
CA GLY A 466 20.49 -3.91 -8.98
C GLY A 466 21.87 -4.54 -9.15
N ASP A 467 22.78 -3.80 -9.78
CA ASP A 467 24.17 -4.24 -9.98
C ASP A 467 24.98 -4.21 -8.67
N HIS A 468 24.54 -3.43 -7.69
CA HIS A 468 25.07 -3.45 -6.33
C HIS A 468 23.93 -3.65 -5.34
N ILE A 469 24.11 -4.61 -4.43
CA ILE A 469 23.26 -4.79 -3.26
C ILE A 469 23.90 -3.96 -2.15
N TYR A 470 23.23 -2.89 -1.73
CA TYR A 470 23.72 -2.05 -0.65
C TYR A 470 23.59 -2.77 0.70
N THR A 471 24.68 -2.85 1.45
CA THR A 471 24.80 -3.65 2.69
C THR A 471 25.18 -2.81 3.91
N MET A 472 25.09 -3.41 5.10
CA MET A 472 25.64 -2.91 6.36
C MET A 472 27.12 -2.56 6.21
N LYS A 473 27.91 -3.36 5.49
CA LYS A 473 29.34 -3.13 5.31
C LYS A 473 29.61 -1.82 4.57
N ASP A 474 28.76 -1.48 3.60
CA ASP A 474 28.86 -0.21 2.87
C ASP A 474 28.62 0.99 3.81
N VAL A 475 27.67 0.84 4.74
CA VAL A 475 27.37 1.84 5.76
C VAL A 475 28.50 1.96 6.78
N THR A 476 28.98 0.86 7.34
CA THR A 476 29.96 0.86 8.44
C THR A 476 31.37 1.22 7.98
N SER A 477 31.71 0.87 6.73
CA SER A 477 32.99 1.24 6.12
C SER A 477 33.00 2.68 5.57
N LEU A 478 31.84 3.37 5.60
CA LEU A 478 31.65 4.68 4.97
C LEU A 478 32.14 4.65 3.50
N THR A 479 31.81 3.58 2.78
CA THR A 479 32.38 3.30 1.46
C THR A 479 32.18 4.49 0.52
N ASN A 480 33.29 4.97 -0.05
CA ASN A 480 33.23 6.02 -1.06
C ASN A 480 32.96 5.39 -2.42
N PHE A 481 31.76 5.61 -2.96
CA PHE A 481 31.40 5.10 -4.27
C PHE A 481 31.66 6.15 -5.37
N PRO A 482 32.32 5.77 -6.49
CA PRO A 482 32.51 6.69 -7.62
C PRO A 482 31.17 7.11 -8.25
N ASP A 483 30.12 6.33 -8.04
CA ASP A 483 28.75 6.57 -8.49
C ASP A 483 27.79 6.98 -7.36
N THR A 484 28.30 7.60 -6.28
CA THR A 484 27.46 8.15 -5.20
C THR A 484 26.42 9.14 -5.73
N VAL A 485 25.15 8.94 -5.32
CA VAL A 485 24.04 9.84 -5.70
C VAL A 485 23.12 10.23 -4.54
N ALA A 486 23.27 9.60 -3.38
CA ALA A 486 22.58 9.99 -2.16
C ALA A 486 23.48 9.78 -0.95
N MET A 487 23.18 10.46 0.16
CA MET A 487 23.96 10.36 1.39
C MET A 487 23.08 10.44 2.63
N GLU A 488 23.53 9.82 3.72
CA GLU A 488 22.84 9.84 5.01
C GLU A 488 23.86 9.70 6.16
N LYS A 489 23.47 10.11 7.37
CA LYS A 489 24.25 9.98 8.61
C LYS A 489 23.49 9.30 9.75
N ARG A 490 22.26 8.85 9.48
CA ARG A 490 21.41 8.13 10.43
C ARG A 490 21.99 6.75 10.72
N ASP A 491 22.04 6.42 12.00
CA ASP A 491 22.29 5.07 12.51
C ASP A 491 21.49 4.01 11.75
N ILE A 492 22.05 2.80 11.64
CA ILE A 492 21.26 1.66 11.16
C ILE A 492 20.24 1.32 12.25
N ASP A 493 18.95 1.44 11.93
CA ASP A 493 17.85 1.10 12.85
C ASP A 493 16.99 -0.07 12.37
N MET A 494 17.15 -1.21 13.04
CA MET A 494 16.42 -2.46 12.76
C MET A 494 15.32 -2.68 13.79
N HIS A 495 14.14 -3.07 13.35
CA HIS A 495 12.99 -3.22 14.24
C HIS A 495 12.72 -4.70 14.53
N TYR A 496 12.35 -5.01 15.77
CA TYR A 496 11.87 -6.34 16.14
C TYR A 496 10.69 -6.24 17.11
N GLN A 497 9.81 -7.25 17.10
CA GLN A 497 8.66 -7.32 18.01
C GLN A 497 9.15 -7.64 19.43
N LYS A 498 8.75 -6.83 20.41
CA LYS A 498 9.17 -7.03 21.82
C LYS A 498 8.70 -8.38 22.40
N SER A 499 7.64 -8.98 21.85
CA SER A 499 7.18 -10.32 22.23
C SER A 499 8.24 -11.41 22.06
N LEU A 500 9.18 -11.23 21.10
CA LEU A 500 10.35 -12.12 20.93
C LEU A 500 11.31 -12.12 22.15
N LYS A 501 11.12 -11.17 23.07
CA LYS A 501 11.82 -11.09 24.36
C LYS A 501 10.83 -11.15 25.54
N GLY A 502 9.67 -11.79 25.35
CA GLY A 502 8.70 -12.05 26.41
C GLY A 502 7.79 -10.87 26.77
N PHE A 503 7.76 -9.79 25.98
CA PHE A 503 6.79 -8.72 26.22
C PHE A 503 5.36 -9.24 25.99
N ILE A 504 4.42 -8.74 26.79
CA ILE A 504 3.07 -9.32 26.87
C ILE A 504 2.32 -9.26 25.54
N VAL A 505 2.59 -8.29 24.67
CA VAL A 505 1.92 -8.11 23.38
C VAL A 505 2.91 -8.11 22.22
N ASP A 506 2.43 -8.44 21.02
CA ASP A 506 3.23 -8.65 19.81
C ASP A 506 3.24 -7.46 18.83
N PHE A 507 2.31 -6.52 18.98
CA PHE A 507 2.16 -5.33 18.13
C PHE A 507 3.01 -4.12 18.57
N ILE A 508 3.92 -4.31 19.53
CA ILE A 508 4.86 -3.29 19.98
C ILE A 508 6.27 -3.71 19.59
N SER A 509 6.89 -2.90 18.73
CA SER A 509 8.25 -3.11 18.26
C SER A 509 9.26 -2.26 19.04
N LYS A 510 10.54 -2.63 18.96
CA LYS A 510 11.68 -1.85 19.46
C LYS A 510 12.73 -1.77 18.35
N ALA A 511 13.40 -0.61 18.27
CA ALA A 511 14.51 -0.39 17.37
C ALA A 511 15.85 -0.76 18.03
N LEU A 512 16.66 -1.49 17.30
CA LEU A 512 18.07 -1.79 17.55
C LEU A 512 18.89 -0.79 16.75
N PHE A 513 19.92 -0.20 17.36
CA PHE A 513 20.73 0.83 16.73
C PHE A 513 22.20 0.42 16.65
N MET A 514 22.77 0.52 15.45
CA MET A 514 24.22 0.59 15.24
C MET A 514 24.61 2.05 15.02
N LYS A 515 25.40 2.59 15.96
CA LYS A 515 25.85 3.98 15.91
C LYS A 515 26.88 4.18 14.80
N LEU A 516 26.71 5.25 14.02
CA LEU A 516 27.64 5.61 12.96
C LEU A 516 28.43 6.88 13.32
N LYS A 517 29.63 6.99 12.75
CA LYS A 517 30.57 8.08 13.02
C LYS A 517 30.60 9.15 11.91
N GLY A 518 29.83 9.00 10.84
CA GLY A 518 29.90 9.90 9.70
C GLY A 518 28.80 9.68 8.68
N HIS A 519 28.99 10.28 7.51
CA HIS A 519 28.12 10.10 6.36
C HIS A 519 28.48 8.84 5.59
N TYR A 520 27.47 8.09 5.19
CA TYR A 520 27.55 7.01 4.21
C TYR A 520 26.81 7.38 2.95
N TYR A 521 27.10 6.65 1.87
CA TYR A 521 26.78 7.05 0.51
C TYR A 521 26.11 5.89 -0.23
N ILE A 522 25.06 6.20 -0.98
CA ILE A 522 24.32 5.21 -1.77
C ILE A 522 24.75 5.35 -3.23
N PRO A 523 25.26 4.28 -3.86
CA PRO A 523 25.67 4.29 -5.26
C PRO A 523 24.46 4.22 -6.20
N PHE A 524 24.57 4.85 -7.37
CA PHE A 524 23.54 4.85 -8.40
C PHE A 524 23.24 3.44 -8.92
N ARG A 525 24.23 2.55 -8.92
CA ARG A 525 24.06 1.16 -9.35
C ARG A 525 23.19 0.30 -8.43
N SER A 526 22.77 0.82 -7.28
CA SER A 526 21.72 0.24 -6.43
C SER A 526 20.31 0.75 -6.75
N LEU A 527 20.19 1.73 -7.65
CA LEU A 527 18.93 2.41 -8.01
C LEU A 527 18.41 2.04 -9.41
N TYR A 528 18.96 1.00 -10.05
CA TYR A 528 18.42 0.44 -11.29
C TYR A 528 18.43 -1.08 -11.29
N SER A 529 17.50 -1.67 -12.06
CA SER A 529 17.35 -3.11 -12.11
C SER A 529 18.51 -3.75 -12.86
N LYS A 530 19.04 -4.85 -12.32
CA LYS A 530 20.02 -5.64 -13.06
C LYS A 530 19.41 -6.39 -14.25
N ASP A 531 18.10 -6.68 -14.19
CA ASP A 531 17.39 -7.54 -15.14
C ASP A 531 16.63 -6.76 -16.22
N ILE A 532 16.07 -5.59 -15.86
CA ILE A 532 15.19 -4.79 -16.72
C ILE A 532 15.89 -3.48 -17.13
N PRO A 533 16.33 -3.33 -18.39
CA PRO A 533 17.25 -2.26 -18.79
C PRO A 533 16.73 -0.84 -18.63
N ASN A 534 15.42 -0.61 -18.65
CA ASN A 534 14.82 0.73 -18.53
C ASN A 534 14.06 0.94 -17.23
N LEU A 535 14.33 0.12 -16.20
CA LEU A 535 13.73 0.24 -14.87
C LEU A 535 14.74 0.75 -13.84
N MET A 536 14.37 1.85 -13.18
CA MET A 536 15.01 2.37 -11.98
C MET A 536 14.15 2.11 -10.74
N MET A 537 14.78 2.12 -9.57
CA MET A 537 14.10 1.97 -8.27
C MET A 537 14.50 3.11 -7.36
N ALA A 538 13.52 3.68 -6.65
CA ALA A 538 13.76 4.71 -5.65
C ALA A 538 12.93 4.47 -4.39
N GLY A 539 13.51 4.83 -3.25
CA GLY A 539 12.88 4.59 -1.95
C GLY A 539 13.09 3.18 -1.44
N ARG A 540 12.15 2.65 -0.64
CA ARG A 540 12.32 1.41 0.15
C ARG A 540 12.53 0.13 -0.68
N CYS A 541 12.23 0.16 -1.97
CA CYS A 541 12.35 -0.99 -2.86
C CYS A 541 13.71 -1.08 -3.60
N PHE A 542 14.66 -0.17 -3.30
CA PHE A 542 15.98 -0.18 -3.92
C PHE A 542 16.81 -1.42 -3.56
N SER A 543 17.90 -1.63 -4.30
CA SER A 543 18.75 -2.82 -4.16
C SER A 543 19.61 -2.77 -2.89
N CYS A 544 19.18 -3.50 -1.86
CA CYS A 544 19.86 -3.60 -0.58
C CYS A 544 19.58 -4.92 0.15
N SER A 545 20.39 -5.25 1.15
CA SER A 545 20.08 -6.26 2.16
C SER A 545 19.08 -5.71 3.19
N HIS A 546 18.50 -6.59 4.02
CA HIS A 546 17.65 -6.20 5.14
C HIS A 546 18.34 -5.18 6.06
N ILE A 547 19.60 -5.44 6.43
CA ILE A 547 20.36 -4.53 7.31
C ILE A 547 20.77 -3.27 6.57
N GLY A 548 21.20 -3.39 5.30
CA GLY A 548 21.55 -2.27 4.44
C GLY A 548 20.39 -1.28 4.24
N LEU A 549 19.14 -1.74 4.33
CA LEU A 549 17.95 -0.90 4.26
C LEU A 549 17.76 -0.01 5.51
N GLY A 550 18.24 -0.45 6.69
CA GLY A 550 17.89 0.09 8.01
C GLY A 550 18.04 1.61 8.15
N GLY A 551 19.14 2.17 7.63
CA GLY A 551 19.35 3.61 7.59
C GLY A 551 18.71 4.31 6.37
N PRO A 552 19.07 3.93 5.13
CA PRO A 552 18.62 4.60 3.90
C PRO A 552 17.10 4.68 3.68
N ARG A 553 16.30 3.79 4.29
CA ARG A 553 14.82 3.76 4.12
C ARG A 553 14.09 5.00 4.59
N VAL A 554 14.76 5.90 5.32
CA VAL A 554 14.14 7.13 5.79
C VAL A 554 13.78 8.07 4.65
N MET A 555 12.69 8.80 4.83
CA MET A 555 11.98 9.39 3.69
C MET A 555 12.75 10.51 2.99
N LEU A 556 13.61 11.27 3.68
CA LEU A 556 14.45 12.27 3.00
C LEU A 556 15.52 11.61 2.13
N THR A 557 16.12 10.51 2.59
CA THR A 557 17.11 9.75 1.80
C THR A 557 16.45 9.01 0.64
N CYS A 558 15.27 8.44 0.84
CA CYS A 558 14.41 7.97 -0.25
C CYS A 558 14.10 9.09 -1.27
N GLY A 559 13.87 10.31 -0.80
CA GLY A 559 13.70 11.50 -1.64
C GLY A 559 14.95 11.82 -2.46
N GLN A 560 16.14 11.74 -1.87
CA GLN A 560 17.41 11.92 -2.58
C GLN A 560 17.56 10.87 -3.71
N MET A 561 17.25 9.61 -3.42
CA MET A 561 17.25 8.54 -4.43
C MET A 561 16.28 8.85 -5.57
N GLY A 562 15.10 9.39 -5.25
CA GLY A 562 14.12 9.85 -6.22
C GLY A 562 14.66 10.94 -7.12
N VAL A 563 15.22 12.02 -6.55
CA VAL A 563 15.81 13.11 -7.34
C VAL A 563 16.92 12.59 -8.26
N ALA A 564 17.78 11.70 -7.76
CA ALA A 564 18.84 11.09 -8.56
C ALA A 564 18.29 10.29 -9.76
N THR A 565 17.27 9.45 -9.57
CA THR A 565 16.69 8.67 -10.66
C THR A 565 15.89 9.55 -11.64
N GLY A 566 15.27 10.63 -11.18
CA GLY A 566 14.62 11.63 -12.03
C GLY A 566 15.59 12.34 -12.98
N TYR A 567 16.71 12.85 -12.47
CA TYR A 567 17.77 13.40 -13.33
C TYR A 567 18.40 12.34 -14.24
N ALA A 568 18.63 11.13 -13.72
CA ALA A 568 19.18 10.05 -14.53
C ALA A 568 18.25 9.67 -15.70
N ALA A 569 16.93 9.73 -15.52
CA ALA A 569 15.98 9.51 -16.61
C ALA A 569 16.13 10.55 -17.73
N ALA A 570 16.35 11.83 -17.37
CA ALA A 570 16.59 12.89 -18.35
C ALA A 570 17.89 12.66 -19.12
N LEU A 571 18.96 12.23 -18.42
CA LEU A 571 20.22 11.86 -19.06
C LEU A 571 20.09 10.61 -19.94
N CYS A 572 19.27 9.62 -19.55
CA CYS A 572 18.97 8.46 -20.40
C CYS A 572 18.34 8.88 -21.74
N LYS A 573 17.42 9.86 -21.71
CA LYS A 573 16.85 10.45 -22.93
C LYS A 573 17.90 11.22 -23.73
N LYS A 574 18.66 12.10 -23.08
CA LYS A 574 19.71 12.93 -23.71
C LYS A 574 20.78 12.10 -24.43
N HIS A 575 21.30 11.06 -23.78
CA HIS A 575 22.40 10.23 -24.30
C HIS A 575 21.93 8.97 -25.01
N ASN A 576 20.62 8.83 -25.22
CA ASN A 576 19.99 7.66 -25.82
C ASN A 576 20.46 6.32 -25.18
N THR A 577 20.49 6.25 -23.85
CA THR A 577 21.10 5.12 -23.12
C THR A 577 20.24 4.64 -21.96
N SER A 578 20.64 3.52 -21.35
CA SER A 578 19.98 2.94 -20.17
C SER A 578 20.54 3.55 -18.87
N PRO A 579 19.88 3.35 -17.71
CA PRO A 579 20.44 3.75 -16.41
C PRO A 579 21.82 3.13 -16.15
N ARG A 580 22.02 1.87 -16.57
CA ARG A 580 23.35 1.22 -16.52
C ARG A 580 24.36 1.94 -17.42
N GLY A 581 23.95 2.44 -18.57
CA GLY A 581 24.78 3.27 -19.44
C GLY A 581 25.15 4.61 -18.80
N ILE A 582 24.22 5.25 -18.07
CA ILE A 582 24.51 6.44 -17.26
C ILE A 582 25.55 6.13 -16.19
N ALA A 583 25.38 5.02 -15.45
CA ALA A 583 26.33 4.63 -14.41
C ALA A 583 27.76 4.40 -14.94
N LYS A 584 27.89 3.86 -16.15
CA LYS A 584 29.20 3.57 -16.76
C LYS A 584 29.84 4.78 -17.42
N ASN A 585 29.06 5.57 -18.17
CA ASN A 585 29.61 6.53 -19.14
C ASN A 585 29.29 7.99 -18.81
N HIS A 586 28.26 8.25 -17.99
CA HIS A 586 27.75 9.61 -17.74
C HIS A 586 27.53 9.91 -16.25
N ILE A 587 28.16 9.14 -15.36
CA ILE A 587 27.95 9.26 -13.92
C ILE A 587 28.41 10.61 -13.36
N LYS A 588 29.47 11.18 -13.94
CA LYS A 588 29.96 12.52 -13.57
C LYS A 588 28.89 13.59 -13.82
N GLU A 589 28.22 13.55 -14.96
CA GLU A 589 27.15 14.52 -15.29
C GLU A 589 25.94 14.35 -14.35
N LEU A 590 25.57 13.11 -14.02
CA LEU A 590 24.53 12.86 -13.02
C LEU A 590 24.90 13.44 -11.65
N ARG A 591 26.14 13.22 -11.21
CA ARG A 591 26.65 13.75 -9.93
C ARG A 591 26.71 15.28 -9.92
N GLN A 592 27.06 15.92 -11.04
CA GLN A 592 27.01 17.38 -11.19
C GLN A 592 25.58 17.92 -11.03
N LEU A 593 24.59 17.30 -11.66
CA LEU A 593 23.17 17.70 -11.50
C LEU A 593 22.68 17.60 -10.05
N ILE A 594 23.19 16.62 -9.30
CA ILE A 594 22.84 16.39 -7.89
C ILE A 594 23.61 17.34 -6.95
N GLY A 595 24.82 17.78 -7.34
CA GLY A 595 25.71 18.62 -6.54
C GLY A 595 26.79 17.86 -5.76
N PHE A 596 27.22 16.69 -6.26
CA PHE A 596 28.36 15.92 -5.74
C PHE A 596 29.69 16.25 -6.43
N GLU A 597 29.66 16.97 -7.54
CA GLU A 597 30.81 17.38 -8.37
C GLU A 597 30.77 18.87 -8.67
#